data_AF-A0A975MV45-F1
#
_entry.id   AF-A0A975MV45-F1
#
_cell.length_a   1.000
_cell.length_b   1.000
_cell.length_c   1.000
_cell.angle_alpha   90.00
_cell.angle_beta   90.00
_cell.angle_gamma   90.00
#
_symmetry.space_group_name_H-M   'P 1'
#
loop_
_entity.id
_entity.type
_entity.pdbx_description
1 polymer ?
#
loop_
_entity_poly.entity_id
_entity_poly.type
_entity_poly.pdbx_seq_one_letter_code
_entity_poly.pdbx_strand_id
1 'polypeptide(L)'
;MLHAKRTSLSTRSYEITRDGRALTTFSPGGRKRLSGGCFPLGGTGYEVRSHRFTRVYELLDDGGSVVAATSRVGRRWQLRAAGRVFHFRRNSFASREQSAFDEKGNPIGSLTSTGRGKPGATADLPGLEPELQVFALVVTLLRRQRKRAAAAVRASALTGG
;
A
#
# COMPACT_ATOMS: atom_id res chain seq x y z
N MET A 1 7.89 12.37 -6.70
CA MET A 1 7.76 11.58 -5.44
C MET A 1 6.31 11.58 -4.94
N LEU A 2 5.77 10.43 -4.51
CA LEU A 2 4.42 10.32 -3.91
C LEU A 2 4.49 10.32 -2.39
N HIS A 3 3.58 11.05 -1.75
CA HIS A 3 3.39 11.06 -0.31
C HIS A 3 1.95 10.75 0.06
N ALA A 4 1.74 9.80 0.97
CA ALA A 4 0.48 9.57 1.63
C ALA A 4 0.47 10.24 3.00
N LYS A 5 -0.46 11.17 3.19
CA LYS A 5 -0.77 11.81 4.46
C LYS A 5 -2.16 11.40 4.90
N ARG A 6 -2.31 10.96 6.14
CA ARG A 6 -3.64 10.68 6.70
C ARG A 6 -4.41 12.00 6.85
N THR A 7 -5.59 12.07 6.24
CA THR A 7 -6.48 13.24 6.31
C THR A 7 -7.48 13.15 7.44
N SER A 8 -7.95 11.93 7.76
CA SER A 8 -8.98 11.75 8.80
C SER A 8 -8.63 10.64 9.80
N LEU A 9 -8.85 10.95 11.08
CA LEU A 9 -8.71 10.00 12.18
C LEU A 9 -9.86 8.99 12.20
N SER A 10 -11.08 9.41 11.85
CA SER A 10 -12.30 8.59 11.94
C SER A 10 -12.41 7.57 10.78
N THR A 11 -12.32 8.03 9.54
CA THR A 11 -12.47 7.18 8.34
C THR A 11 -11.19 6.47 7.91
N ARG A 12 -10.03 6.86 8.51
CA ARG A 12 -8.70 6.37 8.11
C ARG A 12 -8.38 6.63 6.63
N SER A 13 -8.99 7.65 6.03
CA SER A 13 -8.66 8.08 4.66
C SER A 13 -7.25 8.69 4.60
N TYR A 14 -6.59 8.47 3.47
CA TYR A 14 -5.26 8.98 3.18
C TYR A 14 -5.30 9.79 1.90
N GLU A 15 -4.88 11.04 1.97
CA GLU A 15 -4.60 11.85 0.79
C GLU A 15 -3.22 11.48 0.28
N ILE A 16 -3.15 11.23 -1.02
CA ILE A 16 -1.93 10.91 -1.74
C ILE A 16 -1.60 12.12 -2.60
N THR A 17 -0.47 12.75 -2.31
CA THR A 17 0.04 13.91 -3.03
C THR A 17 1.26 13.52 -3.86
N ARG A 18 1.41 14.06 -5.06
CA ARG A 18 2.63 14.00 -5.87
C ARG A 18 3.30 15.36 -5.84
N ASP A 19 4.54 15.42 -5.35
CA ASP A 19 5.34 16.66 -5.32
C ASP A 19 4.60 17.87 -4.72
N GLY A 20 3.84 17.62 -3.65
CA GLY A 20 3.05 18.64 -2.94
C GLY A 20 1.64 18.90 -3.49
N ARG A 21 1.27 18.36 -4.64
CA ARG A 21 -0.08 18.48 -5.21
C ARG A 21 -0.93 17.25 -4.89
N ALA A 22 -2.18 17.46 -4.46
CA ALA A 22 -3.14 16.38 -4.26
C ALA A 22 -3.36 15.62 -5.57
N LEU A 23 -3.05 14.32 -5.55
CA LEU A 23 -3.21 13.43 -6.70
C LEU A 23 -4.51 12.62 -6.55
N THR A 24 -4.72 12.03 -5.38
CA THR A 24 -5.91 11.21 -5.10
C THR A 24 -6.15 11.07 -3.59
N THR A 25 -7.34 10.59 -3.21
CA THR A 25 -7.63 10.17 -1.84
C THR A 25 -7.94 8.68 -1.83
N PHE A 26 -7.19 7.94 -1.03
CA PHE A 26 -7.45 6.55 -0.72
C PHE A 26 -8.38 6.43 0.49
N SER A 27 -9.50 5.74 0.28
CA SER A 27 -10.47 5.43 1.31
C SER A 27 -10.43 3.93 1.60
N PRO A 28 -9.95 3.50 2.78
CA PRO A 28 -9.91 2.08 3.12
C PRO A 28 -11.31 1.51 3.26
N GLY A 29 -11.47 0.26 2.81
CA GLY A 29 -12.73 -0.47 2.91
C GLY A 29 -13.13 -0.73 4.37
N GLY A 30 -14.44 -0.68 4.65
CA GLY A 30 -14.99 -1.04 5.96
C GLY A 30 -14.75 -2.51 6.29
N ARG A 31 -14.75 -2.87 7.60
CA ARG A 31 -14.49 -4.25 8.09
C ARG A 31 -15.41 -5.32 7.49
N LYS A 32 -16.60 -4.94 7.00
CA LYS A 32 -17.63 -5.83 6.42
C LYS A 32 -17.36 -6.22 4.96
N ARG A 33 -16.50 -5.50 4.22
CA ARG A 33 -16.15 -5.87 2.83
C ARG A 33 -14.76 -6.51 2.79
N LEU A 34 -14.57 -7.48 1.89
CA LEU A 34 -13.27 -8.04 1.49
C LEU A 34 -12.40 -7.02 0.72
N SER A 35 -12.87 -5.78 0.60
CA SER A 35 -12.21 -4.67 -0.06
C SER A 35 -11.14 -4.08 0.86
N GLY A 36 -9.92 -3.95 0.34
CA GLY A 36 -8.85 -3.16 0.95
C GLY A 36 -9.15 -1.66 0.90
N GLY A 37 -9.96 -1.20 -0.06
CA GLY A 37 -10.39 0.19 -0.22
C GLY A 37 -10.45 0.60 -1.68
N CYS A 38 -10.72 1.86 -1.95
CA CYS A 38 -10.73 2.42 -3.30
C CYS A 38 -10.05 3.79 -3.35
N PHE A 39 -9.62 4.17 -4.55
CA PHE A 39 -9.09 5.50 -4.84
C PHE A 39 -9.39 5.88 -6.31
N PRO A 40 -9.82 7.11 -6.60
CA PRO A 40 -9.95 7.60 -7.96
C PRO A 40 -8.60 8.14 -8.46
N LEU A 41 -8.17 7.83 -9.68
CA LEU A 41 -6.94 8.39 -10.25
C LEU A 41 -7.13 8.67 -11.74
N GLY A 42 -6.84 9.89 -12.18
CA GLY A 42 -6.91 10.25 -13.60
C GLY A 42 -8.32 10.09 -14.22
N GLY A 43 -9.38 10.19 -13.41
CA GLY A 43 -10.76 9.94 -13.84
C GLY A 43 -11.22 8.49 -13.74
N THR A 44 -10.31 7.55 -13.47
CA THR A 44 -10.62 6.12 -13.30
C THR A 44 -10.79 5.77 -11.83
N GLY A 45 -11.86 5.04 -11.49
CA GLY A 45 -12.03 4.43 -10.17
C GLY A 45 -11.18 3.18 -10.04
N TYR A 46 -10.32 3.11 -9.03
CA TYR A 46 -9.59 1.88 -8.72
C TYR A 46 -10.04 1.28 -7.39
N GLU A 47 -10.24 -0.04 -7.38
CA GLU A 47 -10.52 -0.80 -6.17
C GLU A 47 -9.30 -1.68 -5.79
N VAL A 48 -8.88 -1.58 -4.54
CA VAL A 48 -7.90 -2.48 -3.96
C VAL A 48 -8.65 -3.61 -3.25
N ARG A 49 -8.58 -4.83 -3.78
CA ARG A 49 -9.11 -6.02 -3.12
C ARG A 49 -8.06 -6.63 -2.20
N SER A 50 -8.47 -7.02 -0.99
CA SER A 50 -7.55 -7.54 0.03
C SER A 50 -7.93 -8.96 0.43
N HIS A 51 -7.09 -9.93 0.07
CA HIS A 51 -7.25 -11.31 0.49
C HIS A 51 -6.67 -11.51 1.89
N ARG A 52 -7.53 -11.39 2.91
CA ARG A 52 -7.12 -11.37 4.33
C ARG A 52 -6.31 -12.61 4.75
N PHE A 53 -6.56 -13.77 4.18
CA PHE A 53 -5.83 -15.00 4.55
C PHE A 53 -4.48 -15.10 3.87
N THR A 54 -4.43 -14.84 2.56
CA THR A 54 -3.21 -14.99 1.75
C THR A 54 -2.27 -13.78 1.83
N ARG A 55 -2.75 -12.63 2.31
CA ARG A 55 -2.02 -11.33 2.32
C ARG A 55 -1.61 -10.89 0.91
N VAL A 56 -2.40 -11.30 -0.07
CA VAL A 56 -2.35 -10.86 -1.47
C VAL A 56 -3.31 -9.70 -1.62
N TYR A 57 -2.92 -8.74 -2.44
CA TYR A 57 -3.75 -7.60 -2.80
C TYR A 57 -3.85 -7.53 -4.32
N GLU A 58 -5.03 -7.19 -4.81
CA GLU A 58 -5.30 -6.99 -6.23
C GLU A 58 -5.77 -5.55 -6.41
N LEU A 59 -5.39 -4.97 -7.53
CA LEU A 59 -5.86 -3.68 -8.02
C LEU A 59 -6.80 -3.95 -9.17
N LEU A 60 -8.03 -3.49 -9.04
CA LEU A 60 -9.07 -3.56 -10.04
C LEU A 60 -9.31 -2.15 -10.60
N ASP A 61 -9.54 -2.07 -11.90
CA ASP A 61 -10.07 -0.86 -12.52
C ASP A 61 -11.59 -0.73 -12.34
N ASP A 62 -12.18 0.30 -12.94
CA ASP A 62 -13.61 0.60 -12.87
C ASP A 62 -14.47 -0.48 -13.55
N GLY A 63 -13.89 -1.20 -14.51
CA GLY A 63 -14.51 -2.37 -15.16
C GLY A 63 -14.40 -3.66 -14.33
N GLY A 64 -13.74 -3.62 -13.17
CA GLY A 64 -13.50 -4.80 -12.34
C GLY A 64 -12.39 -5.72 -12.85
N SER A 65 -11.60 -5.28 -13.83
CA SER A 65 -10.47 -6.04 -14.37
C SER A 65 -9.24 -5.88 -13.49
N VAL A 66 -8.52 -6.98 -13.25
CA VAL A 66 -7.30 -6.95 -12.44
C VAL A 66 -6.16 -6.35 -13.25
N VAL A 67 -5.81 -5.10 -12.92
CA VAL A 67 -4.69 -4.37 -13.56
C VAL A 67 -3.36 -4.67 -12.88
N ALA A 68 -3.38 -5.00 -11.58
CA ALA A 68 -2.18 -5.39 -10.85
C ALA A 68 -2.49 -6.34 -9.69
N ALA A 69 -1.52 -7.17 -9.31
CA ALA A 69 -1.65 -8.09 -8.18
C ALA A 69 -0.33 -8.21 -7.43
N THR A 70 -0.40 -8.37 -6.11
CA THR A 70 0.80 -8.59 -5.28
C THR A 70 0.94 -10.05 -4.90
N SER A 71 2.17 -10.53 -4.73
CA SER A 71 2.39 -11.76 -3.95
C SER A 71 2.17 -11.51 -2.45
N ARG A 72 2.36 -12.54 -1.62
CA ARG A 72 2.22 -12.45 -0.16
C ARG A 72 3.04 -11.30 0.40
N VAL A 73 2.37 -10.23 0.86
CA VAL A 73 3.05 -9.00 1.26
C VAL A 73 3.76 -9.18 2.61
N GLY A 74 5.09 -9.19 2.56
CA GLY A 74 5.98 -9.50 3.68
C GLY A 74 7.19 -8.59 3.76
N ARG A 75 8.33 -9.14 4.23
CA ARG A 75 9.63 -8.45 4.18
C ARG A 75 10.15 -8.34 2.75
N ARG A 76 9.80 -9.33 1.93
CA ARG A 76 9.96 -9.38 0.49
C ARG A 76 8.57 -9.64 -0.11
N TRP A 77 8.26 -9.03 -1.24
CA TRP A 77 7.02 -9.23 -1.96
C TRP A 77 7.19 -8.80 -3.42
N GLN A 78 6.27 -9.22 -4.27
CA GLN A 78 6.29 -8.91 -5.70
C GLN A 78 5.00 -8.18 -6.07
N LEU A 79 5.08 -7.29 -7.04
CA LEU A 79 3.96 -6.66 -7.73
C LEU A 79 3.97 -7.13 -9.17
N ARG A 80 2.86 -7.65 -9.67
CA ARG A 80 2.68 -8.04 -11.06
C ARG A 80 1.70 -7.08 -11.70
N ALA A 81 2.06 -6.48 -12.83
CA ALA A 81 1.21 -5.56 -13.56
C ALA A 81 1.63 -5.53 -15.04
N ALA A 82 0.67 -5.51 -15.96
CA ALA A 82 0.92 -5.43 -17.40
C ALA A 82 2.01 -6.41 -17.91
N GLY A 83 2.00 -7.65 -17.40
CA GLY A 83 2.99 -8.67 -17.75
C GLY A 83 4.39 -8.50 -17.13
N ARG A 84 4.61 -7.46 -16.33
CA ARG A 84 5.87 -7.18 -15.63
C ARG A 84 5.80 -7.52 -14.15
N VAL A 85 6.93 -7.94 -13.57
CA VAL A 85 7.10 -8.24 -12.15
C VAL A 85 8.10 -7.28 -11.51
N PHE A 86 7.67 -6.62 -10.44
CA PHE A 86 8.51 -5.74 -9.65
C PHE A 86 8.75 -6.37 -8.28
N HIS A 87 10.01 -6.40 -7.86
CA HIS A 87 10.44 -7.01 -6.62
C HIS A 87 10.66 -5.95 -5.55
N PHE A 88 9.98 -6.09 -4.42
CA PHE A 88 10.16 -5.21 -3.27
C PHE A 88 10.88 -5.99 -2.16
N ARG A 89 12.00 -5.45 -1.69
CA ARG A 89 12.70 -5.99 -0.52
C ARG A 89 13.06 -4.89 0.46
N ARG A 90 13.00 -5.22 1.74
CA ARG A 90 13.41 -4.27 2.79
C ARG A 90 14.94 -4.15 2.82
N ASN A 91 15.42 -2.92 2.95
CA ASN A 91 16.87 -2.61 2.84
C ASN A 91 17.64 -3.09 4.08
N SER A 92 17.01 -3.02 5.25
CA SER A 92 17.59 -3.57 6.48
C SER A 92 16.53 -4.04 7.48
N PHE A 93 16.95 -4.71 8.55
CA PHE A 93 16.04 -5.25 9.57
C PHE A 93 15.42 -4.15 10.47
N ALA A 94 16.11 -3.02 10.62
CA ALA A 94 15.61 -1.86 11.34
C ALA A 94 14.94 -0.83 10.40
N SER A 95 15.30 -0.83 9.11
CA SER A 95 14.79 0.17 8.17
C SER A 95 13.30 -0.01 7.86
N ARG A 96 12.65 1.14 7.67
CA ARG A 96 11.27 1.29 7.20
C ARG A 96 11.20 1.55 5.70
N GLU A 97 12.34 1.46 5.04
CA GLU A 97 12.53 1.61 3.61
C GLU A 97 12.54 0.24 2.91
N GLN A 98 11.88 0.16 1.76
CA GLN A 98 11.89 -0.97 0.86
C GLN A 98 12.34 -0.50 -0.53
N SER A 99 13.46 -1.00 -1.02
CA SER A 99 13.84 -0.80 -2.42
C SER A 99 13.00 -1.68 -3.35
N ALA A 100 12.64 -1.09 -4.47
CA ALA A 100 11.96 -1.72 -5.58
C ALA A 100 12.96 -2.04 -6.69
N PHE A 101 12.80 -3.20 -7.29
CA PHE A 101 13.63 -3.70 -8.38
C PHE A 101 12.73 -4.13 -9.53
N ASP A 102 13.19 -3.94 -10.77
CA ASP A 102 12.54 -4.54 -11.94
C ASP A 102 12.82 -6.05 -12.02
N GLU A 103 12.32 -6.70 -13.07
CA GLU A 103 12.56 -8.13 -13.35
C GLU A 103 14.04 -8.47 -13.57
N LYS A 104 14.81 -7.50 -14.06
CA LYS A 104 16.24 -7.63 -14.34
C LYS A 104 17.09 -7.40 -13.08
N GLY A 105 16.48 -7.03 -11.96
CA GLY A 105 17.16 -6.75 -10.69
C GLY A 105 17.72 -5.33 -10.59
N ASN A 106 17.38 -4.43 -11.51
CA ASN A 106 17.78 -3.03 -11.45
C ASN A 106 16.93 -2.27 -10.42
N PRO A 107 17.52 -1.41 -9.59
CA PRO A 107 16.76 -0.57 -8.66
C PRO A 107 15.93 0.45 -9.44
N ILE A 108 14.61 0.45 -9.21
CA ILE A 108 13.66 1.38 -9.85
C ILE A 108 13.11 2.44 -8.88
N GLY A 109 13.54 2.38 -7.62
CA GLY A 109 13.17 3.35 -6.59
C GLY A 109 13.01 2.73 -5.20
N SER A 110 12.34 3.44 -4.30
CA SER A 110 12.12 3.00 -2.93
C SER A 110 10.78 3.46 -2.34
N LEU A 111 10.28 2.67 -1.38
CA LEU A 111 9.13 3.00 -0.54
C LEU A 111 9.61 3.21 0.88
N THR A 112 9.38 4.40 1.40
CA THR A 112 9.70 4.74 2.78
C THR A 112 8.43 4.94 3.58
N SER A 113 8.30 4.21 4.69
CA SER A 113 7.11 4.34 5.52
C SER A 113 7.38 5.14 6.81
N THR A 114 6.77 6.31 6.99
CA THR A 114 6.96 7.19 8.17
C THR A 114 6.16 6.71 9.39
N GLY A 115 6.69 6.73 10.62
CA GLY A 115 6.02 5.98 11.70
C GLY A 115 6.38 6.25 13.16
N ARG A 116 6.61 7.50 13.59
CA ARG A 116 6.63 7.81 15.03
C ARG A 116 5.59 8.84 15.51
N GLY A 117 4.82 9.45 14.62
CA GLY A 117 3.76 10.40 15.03
C GLY A 117 2.63 10.56 14.02
N LYS A 118 2.97 10.63 12.72
CA LYS A 118 1.98 10.68 11.64
C LYS A 118 2.00 9.37 10.84
N PRO A 119 0.88 8.64 10.71
CA PRO A 119 0.78 7.52 9.80
C PRO A 119 0.85 8.03 8.36
N GLY A 120 1.94 7.71 7.68
CA GLY A 120 2.14 8.03 6.29
C GLY A 120 3.11 7.05 5.64
N ALA A 121 3.25 7.21 4.33
CA ALA A 121 4.24 6.52 3.53
C ALA A 121 4.61 7.41 2.35
N THR A 122 5.79 7.21 1.82
CA THR A 122 6.33 7.86 0.65
C THR A 122 6.71 6.77 -0.35
N ALA A 123 6.34 6.94 -1.61
CA ALA A 123 6.78 6.08 -2.69
C ALA A 123 7.51 6.95 -3.72
N ASP A 124 8.75 6.59 -4.00
CA ASP A 124 9.53 7.20 -5.08
C ASP A 124 9.89 6.09 -6.07
N LEU A 125 9.14 6.03 -7.16
CA LEU A 125 9.16 4.94 -8.12
C LEU A 125 9.00 5.51 -9.55
N PRO A 126 9.97 6.30 -10.04
CA PRO A 126 9.83 7.05 -11.29
C PRO A 126 9.59 6.17 -12.53
N GLY A 127 9.96 4.89 -12.48
CA GLY A 127 9.76 3.93 -13.58
C GLY A 127 8.43 3.17 -13.57
N LEU A 128 7.52 3.45 -12.63
CA LEU A 128 6.21 2.80 -12.54
C LEU A 128 5.08 3.73 -12.97
N GLU A 129 4.04 3.15 -13.58
CA GLU A 129 2.81 3.86 -13.88
C GLU A 129 2.18 4.46 -12.61
N PRO A 130 1.56 5.66 -12.68
CA PRO A 130 1.03 6.36 -11.51
C PRO A 130 0.13 5.50 -10.61
N GLU A 131 -0.76 4.70 -11.19
CA GLU A 131 -1.66 3.80 -10.48
C GLU A 131 -0.91 2.70 -9.72
N LEU A 132 0.20 2.18 -10.28
CA LEU A 132 1.03 1.17 -9.63
C LEU A 132 1.82 1.76 -8.46
N GLN A 133 2.29 3.01 -8.59
CA GLN A 133 2.94 3.71 -7.49
C GLN A 133 1.96 3.93 -6.32
N VAL A 134 0.73 4.38 -6.62
CA VAL A 134 -0.34 4.56 -5.64
C VAL A 134 -0.71 3.24 -4.99
N PHE A 135 -0.84 2.16 -5.78
CA PHE A 135 -1.17 0.84 -5.28
C PHE A 135 -0.11 0.28 -4.33
N ALA A 136 1.18 0.35 -4.71
CA ALA A 136 2.28 -0.09 -3.84
C ALA A 136 2.31 0.68 -2.51
N LEU A 137 2.02 1.98 -2.55
CA LEU A 137 1.89 2.83 -1.38
C LEU A 137 0.72 2.39 -0.47
N VAL A 138 -0.47 2.17 -1.04
CA VAL A 138 -1.67 1.72 -0.34
C VAL A 138 -1.47 0.34 0.31
N VAL A 139 -0.89 -0.62 -0.42
CA VAL A 139 -0.58 -1.96 0.11
C VAL A 139 0.32 -1.87 1.34
N THR A 140 1.29 -0.94 1.32
CA THR A 140 2.20 -0.69 2.44
C THR A 140 1.45 -0.13 3.67
N LEU A 141 0.48 0.76 3.45
CA LEU A 141 -0.40 1.29 4.50
C LEU A 141 -1.32 0.21 5.09
N LEU A 142 -1.98 -0.58 4.24
CA LEU A 142 -2.88 -1.66 4.66
C LEU A 142 -2.15 -2.72 5.49
N ARG A 143 -0.95 -3.11 5.07
CA ARG A 143 -0.07 -4.01 5.83
C ARG A 143 0.23 -3.47 7.23
N ARG A 144 0.51 -2.17 7.36
CA ARG A 144 0.78 -1.53 8.65
C ARG A 144 -0.45 -1.48 9.54
N GLN A 145 -1.59 -1.12 8.98
CA GLN A 145 -2.87 -1.12 9.69
C GLN A 145 -3.18 -2.51 10.27
N ARG A 146 -2.92 -3.58 9.49
CA ARG A 146 -3.07 -4.95 9.98
C ARG A 146 -2.12 -5.27 11.14
N LYS A 147 -0.84 -4.90 11.05
CA LYS A 147 0.13 -5.12 12.15
C LYS A 147 -0.30 -4.42 13.44
N ARG A 148 -0.81 -3.18 13.33
CA ARG A 148 -1.33 -2.43 14.49
C ARG A 148 -2.59 -3.07 15.06
N ALA A 149 -3.52 -3.50 14.22
CA ALA A 149 -4.72 -4.21 14.68
C ALA A 149 -4.36 -5.52 15.40
N ALA A 150 -3.41 -6.31 14.88
CA ALA A 150 -2.94 -7.52 15.54
C ALA A 150 -2.22 -7.24 16.87
N ALA A 151 -1.42 -6.16 16.93
CA ALA A 151 -0.75 -5.75 18.16
C ALA A 151 -1.75 -5.25 19.22
N ALA A 152 -2.79 -4.51 18.82
CA ALA A 152 -3.85 -4.07 19.71
C ALA A 152 -4.65 -5.24 20.30
N VAL A 153 -5.02 -6.23 19.47
CA VAL A 153 -5.67 -7.46 19.96
C VAL A 153 -4.79 -8.21 20.97
N ARG A 154 -3.49 -8.32 20.70
CA ARG A 154 -2.53 -8.94 21.63
C ARG A 154 -2.39 -8.16 22.93
N ALA A 155 -2.34 -6.83 22.87
CA ALA A 155 -2.27 -5.98 24.05
C ALA A 155 -3.54 -6.12 24.91
N SER A 156 -4.72 -6.08 24.30
CA SER A 156 -6.00 -6.30 25.00
C SER A 156 -6.11 -7.70 25.62
N ALA A 157 -5.54 -8.74 24.98
CA ALA A 157 -5.51 -10.09 25.54
C ALA A 157 -4.55 -10.23 26.74
N LEU A 158 -3.53 -9.37 26.85
CA LEU A 158 -2.56 -9.36 27.96
C LEU A 158 -3.01 -8.51 29.15
N THR A 159 -4.03 -7.66 28.99
CA THR A 159 -4.56 -6.79 30.06
C THR A 159 -5.84 -7.34 30.70
N GLY A 160 -6.32 -8.52 30.26
CA GLY A 160 -7.59 -9.12 30.70
C GLY A 160 -7.44 -10.51 31.32
N GLY A 161 -6.35 -10.75 32.06
CA GLY A 161 -6.13 -11.97 32.85
C GLY A 161 -6.14 -11.64 34.34
#